data_AF-A0A8H3PJM0-F1
#
_entry.id   AF-A0A8H3PJM0-F1
#
_cell.length_a   1.000
_cell.length_b   1.000
_cell.length_c   1.000
_cell.angle_alpha   90.00
_cell.angle_beta   90.00
_cell.angle_gamma   90.00
#
_symmetry.space_group_name_H-M   'P 1'
#
loop_
_entity.id
_entity.type
_entity.pdbx_description
1 polymer ?
#
loop_
_entity_poly.entity_id
_entity_poly.type
_entity_poly.pdbx_seq_one_letter_code
_entity_poly.pdbx_strand_id
1 'polypeptide(L)'
;MAKLLDLPNELLLDVIDDVCVEDIEAFTSCNKRIHSLSEDILQRHRAMKKKYSKVRVQSWDSKTKDVSGRVHPIVWLHNIMLDETVASYPTHLYIEDWEGYDDPALWDENEDATGISTESKESIFSKLAQCSYIQRKEVQRWKDVEDSSDSDYFDIALALLMTLLPNLRSIIICCLTNYISYTKYMLAQIAKAHQAVQGQRHALSRLVTLVIVKNKYHDSLRTSLDFCLPFTSFPSVLSVSSNITKSRPSSHPSDLPKTFKSGITKIKFTDSDISGLGFEDLLSRIGTLQDFEYEYDKGFHNDFEPYKIVRSLLNHAGHSLRCLHLTGDWYEYYECWVRDSDFVTLRTCVFMGSLRKSQVLKDVRVNHAMSIEIIEEVDTDKKSTKVHRLVDLLPASIENLSLIGTRGLCPLSDLFDGVTELKAQKFPELETIQSEYCDPASRHLKQACHVVGIELVLPTDVAA
;
A
#
# COMPACT_ATOMS: atom_id res chain seq x y z
N MET A 1 43.62 13.15 -26.91
CA MET A 1 42.33 13.12 -26.18
C MET A 1 42.32 14.32 -25.26
N ALA A 2 41.55 15.37 -25.55
CA ALA A 2 41.34 16.46 -24.61
C ALA A 2 40.48 15.93 -23.45
N LYS A 3 40.89 16.14 -22.20
CA LYS A 3 40.02 15.80 -21.07
C LYS A 3 38.93 16.86 -21.02
N LEU A 4 37.68 16.47 -20.72
CA LEU A 4 36.53 17.38 -20.61
C LEU A 4 36.87 18.64 -19.80
N LEU A 5 37.66 18.48 -18.73
CA LEU A 5 38.07 19.55 -17.82
C LEU A 5 39.15 20.50 -18.38
N ASP A 6 39.73 20.19 -19.53
CA ASP A 6 40.71 21.03 -20.22
C ASP A 6 40.02 22.01 -21.20
N LEU A 7 38.71 21.86 -21.41
CA LEU A 7 37.94 22.75 -22.27
C LEU A 7 37.88 24.18 -21.68
N PRO A 8 37.83 25.22 -22.54
CA PRO A 8 37.49 26.59 -22.13
C PRO A 8 36.16 26.66 -21.39
N ASN A 9 35.97 27.71 -20.58
CA ASN A 9 34.73 27.87 -19.81
C ASN A 9 33.50 28.00 -20.73
N GLU A 10 33.61 28.63 -21.91
CA GLU A 10 32.47 28.76 -22.81
C GLU A 10 31.96 27.38 -23.28
N LEU A 11 32.87 26.51 -23.73
CA LEU A 11 32.50 25.16 -24.17
C LEU A 11 32.04 24.26 -23.01
N LEU A 12 32.51 24.51 -21.79
CA LEU A 12 32.01 23.80 -20.61
C LEU A 12 30.58 24.22 -20.27
N LEU A 13 30.23 25.51 -20.43
CA LEU A 13 28.88 26.00 -20.21
C LEU A 13 27.92 25.41 -21.24
N ASP A 14 28.31 25.34 -22.51
CA ASP A 14 27.51 24.66 -23.55
C ASP A 14 27.23 23.19 -23.19
N VAL A 15 28.24 22.47 -22.67
CA VAL A 15 28.06 21.09 -22.21
C VAL A 15 27.16 21.02 -20.96
N ILE A 16 27.29 21.96 -20.02
CA ILE A 16 26.47 22.03 -18.81
C ILE A 16 24.99 22.25 -19.20
N ASP A 17 24.71 23.11 -20.18
CA ASP A 17 23.35 23.40 -20.62
C ASP A 17 22.66 22.19 -21.28
N ASP A 18 23.43 21.26 -21.85
CA ASP A 18 22.93 20.03 -22.49
C ASP A 18 22.81 18.82 -21.53
N VAL A 19 23.27 18.95 -20.27
CA VAL A 19 23.30 17.84 -19.30
C VAL A 19 22.14 17.96 -18.30
N CYS A 20 21.55 16.82 -17.91
CA CYS A 20 20.52 16.80 -16.88
C CYS A 20 21.05 17.36 -15.55
N VAL A 21 20.25 18.20 -14.91
CA VAL A 21 20.66 18.94 -13.71
C VAL A 21 21.00 18.03 -12.52
N GLU A 22 20.43 16.82 -12.46
CA GLU A 22 20.81 15.80 -11.48
C GLU A 22 22.23 15.27 -11.70
N ASP A 23 22.66 15.14 -12.95
CA ASP A 23 24.01 14.69 -13.30
C ASP A 23 25.02 15.81 -13.02
N ILE A 24 24.64 17.07 -13.21
CA ILE A 24 25.42 18.24 -12.78
C ILE A 24 25.55 18.26 -11.25
N GLU A 25 24.46 18.06 -10.50
CA GLU A 25 24.47 17.97 -9.03
C GLU A 25 25.42 16.84 -8.56
N ALA A 26 25.40 15.67 -9.20
CA ALA A 26 26.31 14.58 -8.89
C ALA A 26 27.78 14.91 -9.24
N PHE A 27 28.05 15.47 -10.42
CA PHE A 27 29.41 15.72 -10.90
C PHE A 27 30.12 16.86 -10.16
N THR A 28 29.36 17.88 -9.75
CA THR A 28 29.90 19.06 -9.03
C THR A 28 30.41 18.71 -7.64
N SER A 29 29.94 17.61 -7.04
CA SER A 29 30.48 17.07 -5.79
C SER A 29 31.97 16.66 -5.90
N CYS A 30 32.42 16.34 -7.12
CA CYS A 30 33.77 15.89 -7.42
C CYS A 30 34.60 16.93 -8.20
N ASN A 31 34.02 18.07 -8.60
CA ASN A 31 34.72 19.07 -9.42
C ASN A 31 34.35 20.53 -9.09
N LYS A 32 35.31 21.29 -8.55
CA LYS A 32 35.14 22.69 -8.16
C LYS A 32 34.92 23.66 -9.34
N ARG A 33 35.54 23.39 -10.50
CA ARG A 33 35.42 24.27 -11.68
C ARG A 33 34.01 24.19 -12.26
N ILE A 34 33.48 22.98 -12.42
CA ILE A 34 32.10 22.80 -12.85
C ILE A 34 31.12 23.34 -11.80
N HIS A 35 31.38 23.13 -10.50
CA HIS A 35 30.56 23.74 -9.44
C HIS A 35 30.44 25.26 -9.59
N SER A 36 31.56 25.96 -9.82
CA SER A 36 31.56 27.40 -10.00
C SER A 36 30.84 27.85 -11.27
N LEU A 37 30.93 27.09 -12.37
CA LEU A 37 30.27 27.42 -13.64
C LEU A 37 28.75 27.12 -13.60
N SER A 38 28.34 26.12 -12.82
CA SER A 38 26.94 25.70 -12.71
C SER A 38 26.21 26.28 -11.50
N GLU A 39 26.81 27.21 -10.75
CA GLU A 39 26.28 27.65 -9.45
C GLU A 39 24.86 28.21 -9.55
N ASP A 40 24.61 29.09 -10.53
CA ASP A 40 23.28 29.68 -10.77
C ASP A 40 22.23 28.63 -11.15
N ILE A 41 22.61 27.67 -12.01
CA ILE A 41 21.75 26.57 -12.45
C ILE A 41 21.41 25.68 -11.25
N LEU A 42 22.39 25.33 -10.42
CA LEU A 42 22.20 24.54 -9.21
C LEU A 42 21.35 25.28 -8.18
N GLN A 43 21.53 26.59 -8.03
CA GLN A 43 20.74 27.41 -7.11
C GLN A 43 19.27 27.43 -7.56
N ARG A 44 19.01 27.65 -8.85
CA ARG A 44 17.66 27.57 -9.44
C ARG A 44 17.08 26.17 -9.27
N HIS A 45 17.85 25.12 -9.56
CA HIS A 45 17.42 23.72 -9.37
C HIS A 45 17.01 23.43 -7.92
N ARG A 46 17.84 23.82 -6.95
CA ARG A 46 17.53 23.65 -5.52
C ARG A 46 16.27 24.41 -5.13
N ALA A 47 16.08 25.63 -5.64
CA ALA A 47 14.88 26.41 -5.40
C ALA A 47 13.62 25.72 -5.98
N MET A 48 13.70 25.22 -7.21
CA MET A 48 12.61 24.48 -7.87
C MET A 48 12.30 23.16 -7.15
N LYS A 49 13.32 22.38 -6.77
CA LYS A 49 13.19 21.14 -5.98
C LYS A 49 12.54 21.42 -4.62
N LYS A 50 12.93 22.50 -3.94
CA LYS A 50 12.30 22.91 -2.69
C LYS A 50 10.83 23.29 -2.88
N LYS A 51 10.50 24.00 -3.97
CA LYS A 51 9.15 24.48 -4.27
C LYS A 51 8.20 23.36 -4.73
N TYR A 52 8.67 22.46 -5.60
CA TYR A 52 7.83 21.53 -6.35
C TYR A 52 8.01 20.05 -5.95
N SER A 53 8.90 19.71 -5.02
CA SER A 53 9.13 18.31 -4.60
C SER A 53 7.88 17.61 -4.07
N LYS A 54 6.96 18.37 -3.44
CA LYS A 54 5.70 17.88 -2.88
C LYS A 54 4.54 18.52 -3.62
N VAL A 55 3.78 17.69 -4.32
CA VAL A 55 2.56 18.07 -5.03
C VAL A 55 1.37 17.69 -4.17
N ARG A 56 0.51 18.64 -3.85
CA ARG A 56 -0.74 18.38 -3.12
C ARG A 56 -1.91 18.72 -4.02
N VAL A 57 -2.75 17.73 -4.28
CA VAL A 57 -3.96 17.89 -5.09
C VAL A 57 -5.19 17.58 -4.28
N GLN A 58 -6.26 18.33 -4.56
CA GLN A 58 -7.56 18.11 -3.95
C GLN A 58 -8.68 18.31 -4.96
N SER A 59 -9.77 17.56 -4.79
CA SER A 59 -11.05 17.88 -5.42
C SER A 59 -11.56 19.21 -4.86
N TRP A 60 -12.30 19.97 -5.67
CA TRP A 60 -12.76 21.28 -5.23
C TRP A 60 -13.99 21.24 -4.35
N ASP A 61 -13.98 22.18 -3.40
CA ASP A 61 -15.16 22.85 -2.89
C ASP A 61 -15.05 24.31 -3.35
N SER A 62 -16.09 24.84 -4.00
CA SER A 62 -16.15 26.19 -4.59
C SER A 62 -15.84 27.31 -3.59
N LYS A 63 -15.74 27.01 -2.29
CA LYS A 63 -15.50 27.98 -1.22
C LYS A 63 -14.05 28.16 -0.77
N THR A 64 -13.11 27.28 -1.15
CA THR A 64 -11.73 27.36 -0.62
C THR A 64 -10.71 27.82 -1.66
N LYS A 65 -10.68 29.13 -1.94
CA LYS A 65 -9.52 29.76 -2.60
C LYS A 65 -8.28 29.55 -1.71
N ASP A 66 -7.44 28.59 -2.10
CA ASP A 66 -6.04 28.39 -1.69
C ASP A 66 -5.70 28.63 -0.20
N VAL A 67 -6.44 28.00 0.72
CA VAL A 67 -6.19 28.21 2.17
C VAL A 67 -5.04 27.33 2.70
N SER A 68 -4.46 26.44 1.87
CA SER A 68 -3.46 25.46 2.36
C SER A 68 -2.38 25.02 1.36
N GLY A 69 -2.25 25.66 0.19
CA GLY A 69 -1.30 25.24 -0.84
C GLY A 69 -1.69 23.92 -1.53
N ARG A 70 -2.98 23.56 -1.46
CA ARG A 70 -3.58 22.43 -2.19
C ARG A 70 -4.33 22.99 -3.38
N VAL A 71 -4.10 22.42 -4.56
CA VAL A 71 -4.68 22.94 -5.81
C VAL A 71 -5.25 21.81 -6.65
N HIS A 72 -6.22 22.12 -7.51
CA HIS A 72 -6.78 21.13 -8.43
C HIS A 72 -5.68 20.56 -9.36
N PRO A 73 -5.71 19.27 -9.74
CA PRO A 73 -4.70 18.69 -10.63
C PRO A 73 -4.52 19.46 -11.95
N ILE A 74 -5.59 20.08 -12.47
CA ILE A 74 -5.54 20.90 -13.69
C ILE A 74 -4.61 22.13 -13.56
N VAL A 75 -4.47 22.70 -12.37
CA VAL A 75 -3.56 23.82 -12.10
C VAL A 75 -2.11 23.35 -12.23
N TRP A 76 -1.82 22.13 -11.77
CA TRP A 76 -0.51 21.51 -11.98
C TRP A 76 -0.24 21.23 -13.45
N LEU A 77 -1.23 20.69 -14.17
CA LEU A 77 -1.11 20.47 -15.61
C LEU A 77 -0.80 21.78 -16.35
N HIS A 78 -1.52 22.86 -16.03
CA HIS A 78 -1.28 24.18 -16.60
C HIS A 78 0.14 24.68 -16.29
N ASN A 79 0.61 24.56 -15.05
CA ASN A 79 1.98 24.94 -14.68
C ASN A 79 3.05 24.14 -15.45
N ILE A 80 2.83 22.84 -15.64
CA ILE A 80 3.72 21.98 -16.45
C ILE A 80 3.67 22.39 -17.92
N MET A 81 2.52 22.84 -18.44
CA MET A 81 2.43 23.33 -19.82
C MET A 81 3.14 24.66 -20.04
N LEU A 82 3.21 25.52 -19.01
CA LEU A 82 3.97 26.77 -19.05
C LEU A 82 5.48 26.55 -18.92
N ASP A 83 5.89 25.58 -18.11
CA ASP A 83 7.28 25.19 -17.91
C ASP A 83 7.39 23.67 -17.71
N GLU A 84 7.76 22.96 -18.79
CA GLU A 84 7.85 21.50 -18.79
C GLU A 84 8.87 20.96 -17.77
N THR A 85 9.85 21.78 -17.37
CA THR A 85 10.83 21.37 -16.36
C THR A 85 10.17 21.12 -15.00
N VAL A 86 9.03 21.76 -14.72
CA VAL A 86 8.26 21.57 -13.47
C VAL A 86 7.91 20.10 -13.26
N ALA A 87 7.58 19.35 -14.31
CA ALA A 87 7.23 17.93 -14.23
C ALA A 87 8.35 17.04 -13.64
N SER A 88 9.61 17.47 -13.77
CA SER A 88 10.77 16.71 -13.29
C SER A 88 11.01 16.81 -11.78
N TYR A 89 10.46 17.83 -11.10
CA TYR A 89 10.74 18.08 -9.69
C TYR A 89 9.88 17.29 -8.69
N PRO A 90 8.59 17.02 -8.95
CA PRO A 90 7.75 16.23 -8.05
C PRO A 90 8.34 14.87 -7.70
N THR A 91 8.43 14.61 -6.40
CA THR A 91 8.87 13.33 -5.83
C THR A 91 7.80 12.70 -4.94
N HIS A 92 6.89 13.52 -4.40
CA HIS A 92 5.78 13.09 -3.57
C HIS A 92 4.48 13.71 -4.08
N LEU A 93 3.46 12.88 -4.31
CA LEU A 93 2.11 13.30 -4.66
C LEU A 93 1.17 12.96 -3.51
N TYR A 94 0.47 13.97 -3.00
CA TYR A 94 -0.56 13.85 -1.98
C TYR A 94 -1.91 14.12 -2.64
N ILE A 95 -2.81 13.16 -2.58
CA ILE A 95 -4.16 13.25 -3.11
C ILE A 95 -5.10 13.30 -1.91
N GLU A 96 -5.86 14.38 -1.78
CA GLU A 96 -6.78 14.59 -0.66
C GLU A 96 -8.19 14.83 -1.22
N ASP A 97 -9.17 14.09 -0.73
CA ASP A 97 -10.58 14.39 -1.05
C ASP A 97 -11.19 15.28 0.03
N TRP A 98 -11.92 16.31 -0.37
CA TRP A 98 -12.59 17.25 0.54
C TRP A 98 -14.10 17.08 0.39
N GLU A 99 -14.73 16.44 1.37
CA GLU A 99 -16.17 16.52 1.59
C GLU A 99 -16.40 17.37 2.85
N GLY A 100 -16.51 18.69 2.65
CA GLY A 100 -17.09 19.56 3.66
C GLY A 100 -18.61 19.34 3.68
N TYR A 101 -19.22 19.42 4.87
CA TYR A 101 -20.67 19.30 5.08
C TYR A 101 -21.48 20.01 3.98
N ASP A 102 -22.38 19.25 3.34
CA ASP A 102 -23.42 19.74 2.42
C ASP A 102 -24.29 20.80 3.13
N ASP A 103 -23.92 22.07 3.01
CA ASP A 103 -24.85 23.18 3.15
C ASP A 103 -25.20 23.69 1.73
N PRO A 104 -26.38 23.32 1.18
CA PRO A 104 -26.83 23.71 -0.14
C PRO A 104 -26.99 25.23 -0.32
N ALA A 105 -27.01 26.01 0.76
CA ALA A 105 -27.37 27.43 0.73
C ALA A 105 -26.27 28.38 0.21
N LEU A 106 -25.12 27.87 -0.22
CA LEU A 106 -23.91 28.65 -0.48
C LEU A 106 -23.19 28.31 -1.80
N TRP A 107 -23.91 27.75 -2.76
CA TRP A 107 -23.38 27.35 -4.07
C TRP A 107 -23.51 28.56 -5.01
N ASP A 108 -22.42 29.30 -5.21
CA ASP A 108 -22.37 30.35 -6.23
C ASP A 108 -21.90 29.71 -7.55
N GLU A 109 -22.83 29.50 -8.48
CA GLU A 109 -22.68 28.60 -9.65
C GLU A 109 -21.81 29.18 -10.79
N ASN A 110 -21.13 30.33 -10.63
CA ASN A 110 -20.67 31.11 -11.78
C ASN A 110 -19.19 31.57 -11.82
N GLU A 111 -18.30 31.12 -10.94
CA GLU A 111 -16.86 31.35 -11.13
C GLU A 111 -16.10 30.04 -11.37
N ASP A 112 -15.50 29.89 -12.56
CA ASP A 112 -14.51 28.84 -12.85
C ASP A 112 -13.32 29.03 -11.88
N ALA A 113 -13.37 28.32 -10.75
CA ALA A 113 -12.47 28.52 -9.61
C ALA A 113 -10.98 28.21 -9.92
N THR A 114 -10.66 27.83 -11.16
CA THR A 114 -9.33 27.44 -11.63
C THR A 114 -8.53 28.68 -11.98
N GLY A 115 -9.22 29.74 -12.39
CA GLY A 115 -8.58 30.87 -13.07
C GLY A 115 -7.88 30.47 -14.38
N ILE A 116 -8.17 29.30 -14.94
CA ILE A 116 -7.60 28.79 -16.19
C ILE A 116 -8.65 28.95 -17.29
N SER A 117 -8.29 29.61 -18.39
CA SER A 117 -9.20 29.78 -19.53
C SER A 117 -9.55 28.45 -20.18
N THR A 118 -10.75 28.35 -20.77
CA THR A 118 -11.18 27.19 -21.58
C THR A 118 -10.16 26.83 -22.67
N GLU A 119 -9.62 27.84 -23.37
CA GLU A 119 -8.56 27.66 -24.39
C GLU A 119 -7.30 26.99 -23.80
N SER A 120 -6.92 27.34 -22.56
CA SER A 120 -5.79 26.73 -21.88
C SER A 120 -6.08 25.28 -21.49
N LYS A 121 -7.33 24.97 -21.09
CA LYS A 121 -7.79 23.60 -20.81
C LYS A 121 -7.74 22.74 -22.08
N GLU A 122 -8.27 23.23 -23.21
CA GLU A 122 -8.21 22.55 -24.51
C GLU A 122 -6.77 22.28 -24.97
N SER A 123 -5.86 23.25 -24.75
CA SER A 123 -4.44 23.13 -25.08
C SER A 123 -3.74 22.03 -24.25
N ILE A 124 -4.04 21.94 -22.94
CA ILE A 124 -3.56 20.88 -22.05
C ILE A 124 -3.96 19.50 -22.60
N PHE A 125 -5.25 19.30 -22.88
CA PHE A 125 -5.75 18.02 -23.39
C PHE A 125 -5.17 17.66 -24.77
N SER A 126 -5.01 18.66 -25.65
CA SER A 126 -4.44 18.45 -26.98
C SER A 126 -2.98 18.02 -26.96
N LYS A 127 -2.17 18.56 -26.04
CA LYS A 127 -0.78 18.11 -25.83
C LYS A 127 -0.71 16.71 -25.23
N LEU A 128 -1.55 16.42 -24.24
CA LEU A 128 -1.60 15.11 -23.58
C LEU A 128 -2.05 13.98 -24.51
N ALA A 129 -2.94 14.29 -25.46
CA ALA A 129 -3.35 13.36 -26.53
C ALA A 129 -2.17 12.83 -27.39
N GLN A 130 -0.99 13.45 -27.31
CA GLN A 130 0.20 13.04 -28.05
C GLN A 130 1.05 12.01 -27.29
N CYS A 131 0.74 11.71 -26.03
CA CYS A 131 1.44 10.67 -25.26
C CYS A 131 1.18 9.28 -25.87
N SER A 132 2.25 8.50 -26.06
CA SER A 132 2.23 7.24 -26.82
C SER A 132 1.33 6.12 -26.25
N TYR A 133 0.97 6.19 -24.98
CA TYR A 133 0.11 5.22 -24.29
C TYR A 133 -1.35 5.69 -24.13
N ILE A 134 -1.69 6.89 -24.61
CA ILE A 134 -3.05 7.43 -24.59
C ILE A 134 -3.74 7.06 -25.92
N GLN A 135 -4.85 6.32 -25.83
CA GLN A 135 -5.60 5.89 -27.01
C GLN A 135 -6.53 7.01 -27.51
N ARG A 136 -6.82 7.07 -28.82
CA ARG A 136 -7.74 8.07 -29.40
C ARG A 136 -9.12 8.12 -28.72
N LYS A 137 -9.63 6.97 -28.27
CA LYS A 137 -10.90 6.89 -27.53
C LYS A 137 -10.85 7.59 -26.16
N GLU A 138 -9.68 7.65 -25.53
CA GLU A 138 -9.48 8.35 -24.27
C GLU A 138 -9.50 9.85 -24.47
N VAL A 139 -8.87 10.31 -25.56
CA VAL A 139 -8.90 11.72 -25.98
C VAL A 139 -10.34 12.18 -26.21
N GLN A 140 -11.18 11.33 -26.83
CA GLN A 140 -12.59 11.65 -27.02
C GLN A 140 -13.34 11.72 -25.67
N ARG A 141 -13.11 10.75 -24.79
CA ARG A 141 -13.72 10.72 -23.46
C ARG A 141 -13.41 11.95 -22.62
N TRP A 142 -12.22 12.55 -22.78
CA TRP A 142 -11.88 13.81 -22.10
C TRP A 142 -12.66 15.00 -22.63
N LYS A 143 -12.84 15.08 -23.95
CA LYS A 143 -13.65 16.12 -24.58
C LYS A 143 -15.11 16.03 -24.14
N ASP A 144 -15.62 14.81 -23.97
CA ASP A 144 -17.01 14.57 -23.56
C ASP A 144 -17.26 14.91 -22.06
N VAL A 145 -16.20 15.00 -21.24
CA VAL A 145 -16.28 15.31 -19.79
C VAL A 145 -16.19 16.82 -19.50
N GLU A 146 -15.82 17.65 -20.48
CA GLU A 146 -15.84 19.11 -20.33
C GLU A 146 -17.26 19.65 -20.02
N ASP A 147 -18.30 18.86 -20.36
CA ASP A 147 -19.72 19.13 -20.06
C ASP A 147 -20.26 18.35 -18.83
N SER A 148 -19.43 17.59 -18.09
CA SER A 148 -19.89 16.70 -17.01
C SER A 148 -19.55 17.22 -15.60
N SER A 149 -19.91 16.44 -14.57
CA SER A 149 -19.74 16.82 -13.16
C SER A 149 -18.28 17.09 -12.77
N ASP A 150 -18.04 17.99 -11.82
CA ASP A 150 -16.71 18.33 -11.30
C ASP A 150 -15.90 17.10 -10.84
N SER A 151 -16.57 16.04 -10.40
CA SER A 151 -15.93 14.79 -9.95
C SER A 151 -15.22 14.02 -11.07
N ASP A 152 -15.82 13.97 -12.27
CA ASP A 152 -15.22 13.29 -13.44
C ASP A 152 -14.02 14.09 -13.96
N TYR A 153 -14.11 15.42 -13.86
CA TYR A 153 -13.05 16.33 -14.28
C TYR A 153 -11.81 16.22 -13.39
N PHE A 154 -11.99 16.11 -12.07
CA PHE A 154 -10.88 15.85 -11.13
C PHE A 154 -10.17 14.53 -11.45
N ASP A 155 -10.93 13.45 -11.64
CA ASP A 155 -10.37 12.11 -11.91
C ASP A 155 -9.55 12.09 -13.21
N ILE A 156 -10.05 12.73 -14.27
CA ILE A 156 -9.31 12.86 -15.54
C ILE A 156 -8.05 13.70 -15.37
N ALA A 157 -8.15 14.87 -14.74
CA ALA A 157 -7.00 15.74 -14.53
C ALA A 157 -5.94 15.07 -13.64
N LEU A 158 -6.36 14.29 -12.64
CA LEU A 158 -5.47 13.50 -11.79
C LEU A 158 -4.77 12.41 -12.60
N ALA A 159 -5.52 11.62 -13.37
CA ALA A 159 -4.97 10.58 -14.23
C ALA A 159 -3.89 11.14 -15.16
N LEU A 160 -4.19 12.28 -15.78
CA LEU A 160 -3.27 13.01 -16.66
C LEU A 160 -2.04 13.54 -15.93
N LEU A 161 -2.21 14.13 -14.75
CA LEU A 161 -1.08 14.59 -13.96
C LEU A 161 -0.12 13.44 -13.64
N MET A 162 -0.64 12.28 -13.23
CA MET A 162 0.18 11.11 -12.93
C MET A 162 0.97 10.59 -14.14
N THR A 163 0.47 10.81 -15.36
CA THR A 163 1.18 10.47 -16.61
C THR A 163 2.38 11.38 -16.90
N LEU A 164 2.42 12.57 -16.31
CA LEU A 164 3.46 13.56 -16.56
C LEU A 164 4.56 13.61 -15.47
N LEU A 165 4.49 12.81 -14.41
CA LEU A 165 5.44 12.88 -13.29
C LEU A 165 6.47 11.73 -13.34
N PRO A 166 7.62 11.88 -14.05
CA PRO A 166 8.61 10.82 -14.21
C PRO A 166 9.41 10.53 -12.94
N ASN A 167 9.59 11.51 -12.06
CA ASN A 167 10.43 11.42 -10.87
C ASN A 167 9.67 11.10 -9.58
N LEU A 168 8.38 10.80 -9.69
CA LEU A 168 7.53 10.49 -8.56
C LEU A 168 8.02 9.23 -7.82
N ARG A 169 8.26 9.35 -6.51
CA ARG A 169 8.73 8.27 -5.63
C ARG A 169 7.65 7.78 -4.67
N SER A 170 6.74 8.64 -4.25
CA SER A 170 5.62 8.23 -3.40
C SER A 170 4.29 8.85 -3.82
N ILE A 171 3.24 8.06 -3.69
CA ILE A 171 1.86 8.53 -3.74
C ILE A 171 1.24 8.29 -2.37
N ILE A 172 0.65 9.34 -1.80
CA ILE A 172 -0.07 9.29 -0.53
C ILE A 172 -1.50 9.75 -0.81
N ILE A 173 -2.47 8.92 -0.45
CA ILE A 173 -3.87 9.19 -0.75
C ILE A 173 -4.65 9.24 0.56
N CYS A 174 -5.21 10.40 0.84
CA CYS A 174 -6.07 10.65 1.99
C CYS A 174 -7.51 10.66 1.49
N CYS A 175 -8.23 9.55 1.70
CA CYS A 175 -9.57 9.30 1.17
C CYS A 175 -9.62 8.98 -0.34
N LEU A 176 -10.29 7.89 -0.69
CA LEU A 176 -10.73 7.61 -2.05
C LEU A 176 -12.22 7.32 -1.98
N THR A 177 -13.00 8.30 -2.41
CA THR A 177 -14.37 8.09 -2.85
C THR A 177 -14.37 7.24 -4.13
N ASN A 178 -15.55 6.74 -4.54
CA ASN A 178 -15.71 5.93 -5.76
C ASN A 178 -15.40 6.69 -7.07
N TYR A 179 -14.96 7.96 -6.99
CA TYR A 179 -14.83 8.90 -8.09
C TYR A 179 -13.55 8.77 -8.92
N ILE A 180 -12.63 7.85 -8.60
CA ILE A 180 -11.35 7.69 -9.32
C ILE A 180 -11.29 6.52 -10.32
N SER A 181 -12.43 6.19 -10.92
CA SER A 181 -12.57 5.04 -11.82
C SER A 181 -11.73 5.18 -13.10
N TYR A 182 -11.58 6.40 -13.60
CA TYR A 182 -10.76 6.75 -14.75
C TYR A 182 -9.26 6.68 -14.42
N THR A 183 -8.82 7.25 -13.29
CA THR A 183 -7.43 7.14 -12.83
C THR A 183 -7.03 5.68 -12.69
N LYS A 184 -7.88 4.84 -12.09
CA LYS A 184 -7.64 3.38 -12.00
C LYS A 184 -7.40 2.75 -13.37
N TYR A 185 -8.25 3.07 -14.35
CA TYR A 185 -8.12 2.56 -15.71
C TYR A 185 -6.82 3.04 -16.37
N MET A 186 -6.48 4.32 -16.25
CA MET A 186 -5.27 4.89 -16.84
C MET A 186 -4.01 4.31 -16.22
N LEU A 187 -3.98 4.11 -14.90
CA LEU A 187 -2.90 3.41 -14.21
C LEU A 187 -2.67 2.01 -14.79
N ALA A 188 -3.73 1.28 -15.11
CA ALA A 188 -3.63 -0.02 -15.75
C ALA A 188 -3.06 0.07 -17.18
N GLN A 189 -3.37 1.13 -17.94
CA GLN A 189 -2.77 1.36 -19.26
C GLN A 189 -1.29 1.73 -19.16
N ILE A 190 -0.92 2.60 -18.23
CA ILE A 190 0.48 2.98 -17.98
C ILE A 190 1.30 1.74 -17.59
N ALA A 191 0.75 0.90 -16.71
CA ALA A 191 1.34 -0.38 -16.33
C ALA A 191 1.57 -1.30 -17.54
N LYS A 192 0.58 -1.43 -18.44
CA LYS A 192 0.72 -2.22 -19.68
C LYS A 192 1.79 -1.64 -20.61
N ALA A 193 1.88 -0.31 -20.72
CA ALA A 193 2.90 0.36 -21.54
C ALA A 193 4.32 0.14 -20.99
N HIS A 194 4.49 0.21 -19.66
CA HIS A 194 5.75 -0.11 -18.97
C HIS A 194 6.28 -1.50 -19.28
N GLN A 195 5.37 -2.49 -19.37
CA GLN A 195 5.75 -3.85 -19.69
C GLN A 195 6.20 -4.03 -21.15
N ALA A 196 5.71 -3.16 -22.06
CA ALA A 196 5.99 -3.26 -23.48
C ALA A 196 7.31 -2.60 -23.90
N VAL A 197 7.79 -1.60 -23.16
CA VAL A 197 8.98 -0.80 -23.54
C VAL A 197 10.01 -0.82 -22.42
N GLN A 198 11.01 -1.71 -22.53
CA GLN A 198 12.13 -1.74 -21.59
C GLN A 198 13.12 -0.60 -21.89
N GLY A 199 13.45 0.21 -20.87
CA GLY A 199 14.59 1.14 -20.91
C GLY A 199 14.28 2.62 -21.16
N GLN A 200 13.02 3.02 -21.35
CA GLN A 200 12.64 4.43 -21.42
C GLN A 200 12.13 4.96 -20.07
N ARG A 201 12.46 6.22 -19.74
CA ARG A 201 11.91 6.92 -18.57
C ARG A 201 10.44 7.20 -18.82
N HIS A 202 9.56 6.37 -18.28
CA HIS A 202 8.11 6.56 -18.34
C HIS A 202 7.56 7.16 -17.05
N ALA A 203 6.31 7.64 -17.12
CA ALA A 203 5.52 8.02 -15.96
C ALA A 203 5.59 6.95 -14.86
N LEU A 204 5.72 7.37 -13.59
CA LEU A 204 5.76 6.46 -12.44
C LEU A 204 6.91 5.44 -12.44
N SER A 205 7.88 5.54 -13.36
CA SER A 205 9.02 4.61 -13.44
C SER A 205 9.86 4.57 -12.17
N ARG A 206 9.86 5.65 -11.37
CA ARG A 206 10.61 5.77 -10.10
C ARG A 206 9.72 5.62 -8.87
N LEU A 207 8.46 5.23 -9.03
CA LEU A 207 7.51 5.11 -7.93
C LEU A 207 7.94 3.96 -7.01
N VAL A 208 8.18 4.25 -5.74
CA VAL A 208 8.65 3.28 -4.74
C VAL A 208 7.54 2.87 -3.79
N THR A 209 6.71 3.84 -3.35
CA THR A 209 5.75 3.62 -2.27
C THR A 209 4.36 4.13 -2.62
N LEU A 210 3.35 3.30 -2.37
CA LEU A 210 1.95 3.70 -2.34
C LEU A 210 1.45 3.65 -0.90
N VAL A 211 0.84 4.74 -0.43
CA VAL A 211 0.21 4.81 0.90
C VAL A 211 -1.21 5.34 0.75
N ILE A 212 -2.17 4.63 1.31
CA ILE A 212 -3.57 5.03 1.33
C ILE A 212 -3.99 5.13 2.80
N VAL A 213 -4.36 6.32 3.25
CA VAL A 213 -4.65 6.59 4.65
C VAL A 213 -6.13 6.87 4.85
N LYS A 214 -6.62 6.42 6.01
CA LYS A 214 -7.96 6.70 6.50
C LYS A 214 -8.13 8.20 6.70
N ASN A 215 -9.23 8.77 6.21
CA ASN A 215 -9.62 10.12 6.55
C ASN A 215 -10.24 10.13 7.96
N LYS A 216 -9.80 11.05 8.83
CA LYS A 216 -10.31 11.19 10.21
C LYS A 216 -11.81 11.54 10.26
N TYR A 217 -12.37 12.03 9.16
CA TYR A 217 -13.75 12.51 9.11
C TYR A 217 -14.76 11.50 8.53
N HIS A 218 -14.29 10.39 7.93
CA HIS A 218 -15.17 9.43 7.25
C HIS A 218 -14.74 7.99 7.53
N ASP A 219 -15.41 7.35 8.50
CA ASP A 219 -15.20 5.93 8.83
C ASP A 219 -15.78 4.96 7.78
N SER A 220 -16.67 5.44 6.90
CA SER A 220 -17.40 4.61 5.94
C SER A 220 -16.74 4.48 4.56
N LEU A 221 -15.80 5.38 4.21
CA LEU A 221 -15.17 5.40 2.89
C LEU A 221 -13.98 4.42 2.85
N ARG A 222 -14.15 3.35 2.06
CA ARG A 222 -13.16 2.27 1.91
C ARG A 222 -12.54 2.31 0.52
N THR A 223 -11.24 2.07 0.45
CA THR A 223 -10.55 1.95 -0.84
C THR A 223 -10.74 0.56 -1.42
N SER A 224 -11.10 0.47 -2.70
CA SER A 224 -11.12 -0.81 -3.41
C SER A 224 -9.70 -1.36 -3.62
N LEU A 225 -9.48 -2.64 -3.31
CA LEU A 225 -8.23 -3.34 -3.62
C LEU A 225 -7.85 -3.20 -5.10
N ASP A 226 -8.83 -3.10 -5.99
CA ASP A 226 -8.58 -2.98 -7.43
C ASP A 226 -7.78 -1.72 -7.81
N PHE A 227 -7.80 -0.68 -6.97
CA PHE A 227 -6.98 0.51 -7.17
C PHE A 227 -5.49 0.23 -6.92
N CYS A 228 -5.18 -0.69 -6.00
CA CYS A 228 -3.81 -1.08 -5.70
C CYS A 228 -3.22 -2.01 -6.78
N LEU A 229 -4.06 -2.80 -7.47
CA LEU A 229 -3.59 -3.82 -8.41
C LEU A 229 -2.71 -3.30 -9.56
N PRO A 230 -3.01 -2.16 -10.23
CA PRO A 230 -2.11 -1.59 -11.24
C PRO A 230 -0.69 -1.38 -10.74
N PHE A 231 -0.51 -1.00 -9.47
CA PHE A 231 0.81 -0.71 -8.91
C PHE A 231 1.71 -1.95 -8.81
N THR A 232 1.13 -3.15 -8.76
CA THR A 232 1.90 -4.41 -8.80
C THR A 232 2.67 -4.60 -10.12
N SER A 233 2.23 -3.93 -11.19
CA SER A 233 2.85 -4.04 -12.51
C SER A 233 4.07 -3.15 -12.70
N PHE A 234 4.38 -2.29 -11.74
CA PHE A 234 5.55 -1.41 -11.79
C PHE A 234 6.72 -2.06 -11.04
N PRO A 235 7.86 -2.33 -11.71
CA PRO A 235 9.00 -2.98 -11.06
C PRO A 235 9.61 -2.17 -9.90
N SER A 236 9.47 -0.85 -9.96
CA SER A 236 10.03 0.09 -8.99
C SER A 236 9.24 0.16 -7.68
N VAL A 237 7.97 -0.27 -7.67
CA VAL A 237 7.12 -0.21 -6.48
C VAL A 237 7.56 -1.32 -5.52
N LEU A 238 8.02 -0.91 -4.34
CA LEU A 238 8.55 -1.82 -3.31
C LEU A 238 7.58 -1.98 -2.14
N SER A 239 6.72 -1.00 -1.89
CA SER A 239 5.85 -0.98 -0.70
C SER A 239 4.45 -0.48 -1.04
N VAL A 240 3.45 -1.21 -0.55
CA VAL A 240 2.03 -0.81 -0.59
C VAL A 240 1.49 -0.81 0.83
N SER A 241 0.95 0.31 1.27
CA SER A 241 0.25 0.42 2.55
C SER A 241 -1.13 1.03 2.33
N SER A 242 -2.16 0.47 2.96
CA SER A 242 -3.51 1.01 2.86
C SER A 242 -4.32 0.76 4.14
N ASN A 243 -5.03 1.78 4.58
CA ASN A 243 -5.99 1.69 5.67
C ASN A 243 -7.40 1.59 5.07
N ILE A 244 -8.23 0.69 5.60
CA ILE A 244 -9.62 0.49 5.14
C ILE A 244 -9.69 0.08 3.67
N THR A 245 -9.06 -1.04 3.34
CA THR A 245 -9.12 -1.64 2.00
C THR A 245 -10.22 -2.69 1.93
N LYS A 246 -11.00 -2.72 0.85
CA LYS A 246 -12.04 -3.73 0.63
C LYS A 246 -11.90 -4.41 -0.74
N SER A 247 -12.14 -5.72 -0.81
CA SER A 247 -12.35 -6.40 -2.10
C SER A 247 -13.81 -6.37 -2.53
N ARG A 248 -14.09 -6.24 -3.84
CA ARG A 248 -15.48 -6.40 -4.33
C ARG A 248 -15.94 -7.86 -4.14
N PRO A 249 -17.20 -8.10 -3.70
CA PRO A 249 -17.76 -9.45 -3.53
C PRO A 249 -17.80 -10.31 -4.82
N SER A 250 -17.54 -9.72 -5.98
CA SER A 250 -17.67 -10.35 -7.31
C SER A 250 -16.49 -10.09 -8.25
N SER A 251 -15.31 -9.77 -7.73
CA SER A 251 -14.18 -9.28 -8.56
C SER A 251 -13.83 -10.26 -9.68
N HIS A 252 -14.18 -9.90 -10.92
CA HIS A 252 -13.58 -10.47 -12.12
C HIS A 252 -12.05 -10.35 -11.99
N PRO A 253 -11.28 -11.39 -12.35
CA PRO A 253 -9.83 -11.31 -12.33
C PRO A 253 -9.39 -10.09 -13.13
N SER A 254 -8.51 -9.28 -12.55
CA SER A 254 -8.05 -8.05 -13.20
C SER A 254 -7.45 -8.37 -14.58
N ASP A 255 -7.86 -7.60 -15.60
CA ASP A 255 -7.36 -7.66 -16.99
C ASP A 255 -5.86 -7.32 -17.14
N LEU A 256 -5.18 -7.07 -16.03
CA LEU A 256 -3.73 -6.93 -15.98
C LEU A 256 -3.07 -8.30 -16.16
N PRO A 257 -2.04 -8.42 -17.01
CA PRO A 257 -1.28 -9.66 -17.16
C PRO A 257 -0.76 -10.18 -15.81
N LYS A 258 -0.93 -11.48 -15.55
CA LYS A 258 -0.41 -12.16 -14.34
C LYS A 258 1.04 -12.66 -14.50
N THR A 259 1.61 -12.51 -15.69
CA THR A 259 2.93 -13.05 -16.06
C THR A 259 4.09 -12.28 -15.44
N PHE A 260 3.89 -10.99 -15.14
CA PHE A 260 4.92 -10.17 -14.49
C PHE A 260 4.85 -10.32 -12.97
N LYS A 261 5.98 -10.62 -12.34
CA LYS A 261 6.13 -10.65 -10.89
C LYS A 261 6.67 -9.31 -10.39
N SER A 262 5.87 -8.65 -9.56
CA SER A 262 6.18 -7.39 -8.92
C SER A 262 7.43 -7.45 -8.04
N GLY A 263 8.12 -6.30 -7.92
CA GLY A 263 9.20 -6.05 -6.96
C GLY A 263 8.73 -5.67 -5.56
N ILE A 264 7.41 -5.73 -5.28
CA ILE A 264 6.86 -5.43 -3.96
C ILE A 264 7.46 -6.39 -2.91
N THR A 265 8.08 -5.79 -1.89
CA THR A 265 8.66 -6.48 -0.74
C THR A 265 7.86 -6.27 0.53
N LYS A 266 7.03 -5.22 0.61
CA LYS A 266 6.24 -4.88 1.81
C LYS A 266 4.78 -4.59 1.47
N ILE A 267 3.87 -5.24 2.20
CA ILE A 267 2.43 -4.95 2.17
C ILE A 267 1.95 -4.70 3.60
N LYS A 268 1.22 -3.60 3.80
CA LYS A 268 0.55 -3.29 5.07
C LYS A 268 -0.89 -2.86 4.85
N PHE A 269 -1.84 -3.66 5.30
CA PHE A 269 -3.25 -3.35 5.26
C PHE A 269 -3.79 -3.23 6.69
N THR A 270 -4.26 -2.06 7.09
CA THR A 270 -4.88 -1.88 8.42
C THR A 270 -6.38 -1.68 8.28
N ASP A 271 -7.15 -2.05 9.30
CA ASP A 271 -8.61 -1.93 9.32
C ASP A 271 -9.29 -2.39 8.01
N SER A 272 -8.82 -3.49 7.41
CA SER A 272 -9.20 -3.89 6.05
C SER A 272 -10.09 -5.14 6.03
N ASP A 273 -10.85 -5.29 4.95
CA ASP A 273 -11.77 -6.41 4.67
C ASP A 273 -11.55 -6.92 3.23
N ILE A 274 -10.49 -7.71 3.05
CA ILE A 274 -10.11 -8.28 1.77
C ILE A 274 -10.43 -9.78 1.77
N SER A 275 -11.25 -10.20 0.81
CA SER A 275 -11.60 -11.61 0.59
C SER A 275 -10.37 -12.46 0.23
N GLY A 276 -10.46 -13.76 0.48
CA GLY A 276 -9.40 -14.71 0.10
C GLY A 276 -9.08 -14.70 -1.41
N LEU A 277 -10.09 -14.50 -2.27
CA LEU A 277 -9.88 -14.37 -3.72
C LEU A 277 -9.13 -13.08 -4.07
N GLY A 278 -9.41 -11.98 -3.38
CA GLY A 278 -8.68 -10.72 -3.53
C GLY A 278 -7.20 -10.88 -3.19
N PHE A 279 -6.89 -11.60 -2.11
CA PHE A 279 -5.51 -11.94 -1.75
C PHE A 279 -4.84 -12.84 -2.78
N GLU A 280 -5.54 -13.87 -3.27
CA GLU A 280 -5.01 -14.75 -4.31
C GLU A 280 -4.65 -13.95 -5.57
N ASP A 281 -5.51 -13.05 -6.04
CA ASP A 281 -5.19 -12.22 -7.23
C ASP A 281 -4.02 -11.28 -6.97
N LEU A 282 -3.99 -10.60 -5.82
CA LEU A 282 -2.89 -9.69 -5.44
C LEU A 282 -1.56 -10.44 -5.34
N LEU A 283 -1.50 -11.50 -4.53
CA LEU A 283 -0.27 -12.22 -4.23
C LEU A 283 0.23 -13.02 -5.43
N SER A 284 -0.66 -13.49 -6.32
CA SER A 284 -0.25 -14.13 -7.58
C SER A 284 0.61 -13.22 -8.47
N ARG A 285 0.58 -11.90 -8.27
CA ARG A 285 1.37 -10.91 -9.01
C ARG A 285 2.65 -10.52 -8.30
N ILE A 286 2.90 -10.99 -7.08
CA ILE A 286 4.06 -10.62 -6.26
C ILE A 286 4.98 -11.83 -6.13
N GLY A 287 6.29 -11.63 -6.34
CA GLY A 287 7.27 -12.74 -6.31
C GLY A 287 8.26 -12.67 -5.14
N THR A 288 8.37 -11.52 -4.48
CA THR A 288 9.47 -11.19 -3.56
C THR A 288 9.00 -10.60 -2.23
N LEU A 289 7.74 -10.86 -1.85
CA LEU A 289 7.17 -10.34 -0.61
C LEU A 289 7.96 -10.83 0.60
N GLN A 290 8.42 -9.89 1.44
CA GLN A 290 9.19 -10.15 2.66
C GLN A 290 8.38 -9.78 3.90
N ASP A 291 7.68 -8.65 3.87
CA ASP A 291 6.92 -8.15 5.01
C ASP A 291 5.43 -8.07 4.66
N PHE A 292 4.60 -8.77 5.43
CA PHE A 292 3.15 -8.74 5.26
C PHE A 292 2.46 -8.45 6.58
N GLU A 293 1.78 -7.32 6.65
CA GLU A 293 0.95 -6.90 7.77
C GLU A 293 -0.51 -6.77 7.32
N TYR A 294 -1.42 -7.43 8.02
CA TYR A 294 -2.87 -7.34 7.80
C TYR A 294 -3.60 -7.25 9.13
N GLU A 295 -4.41 -6.22 9.29
CA GLU A 295 -5.33 -6.04 10.41
C GLU A 295 -6.76 -6.07 9.88
N TYR A 296 -7.53 -7.06 10.37
CA TYR A 296 -8.94 -7.23 9.98
C TYR A 296 -9.84 -6.25 10.72
N ASP A 297 -10.70 -5.53 9.99
CA ASP A 297 -11.76 -4.72 10.57
C ASP A 297 -13.06 -5.52 10.71
N LYS A 298 -13.55 -5.61 11.96
CA LYS A 298 -14.81 -6.27 12.33
C LYS A 298 -16.07 -5.66 11.74
N GLY A 299 -15.99 -4.44 11.21
CA GLY A 299 -17.16 -3.63 10.91
C GLY A 299 -18.20 -4.33 10.02
N PHE A 300 -17.81 -5.17 9.04
CA PHE A 300 -18.76 -5.65 8.02
C PHE A 300 -18.35 -6.97 7.31
N HIS A 301 -19.38 -7.70 6.84
CA HIS A 301 -19.45 -8.86 5.91
C HIS A 301 -18.99 -10.26 6.36
N ASN A 302 -19.74 -11.27 5.87
CA ASN A 302 -19.61 -12.71 6.12
C ASN A 302 -18.70 -13.46 5.11
N ASP A 303 -17.82 -12.75 4.37
CA ASP A 303 -16.93 -13.37 3.38
C ASP A 303 -15.45 -13.42 3.79
N PHE A 304 -15.15 -13.10 5.05
CA PHE A 304 -13.79 -13.17 5.56
C PHE A 304 -13.36 -14.64 5.76
N GLU A 305 -12.32 -15.07 5.06
CA GLU A 305 -11.88 -16.46 5.06
C GLU A 305 -10.38 -16.56 5.41
N PRO A 306 -10.04 -16.57 6.72
CA PRO A 306 -8.67 -16.61 7.25
C PRO A 306 -7.76 -17.60 6.54
N TYR A 307 -8.27 -18.81 6.36
CA TYR A 307 -7.55 -19.94 5.80
C TYR A 307 -7.20 -19.73 4.32
N LYS A 308 -8.02 -18.98 3.56
CA LYS A 308 -7.72 -18.66 2.16
C LYS A 308 -6.58 -17.64 2.08
N ILE A 309 -6.61 -16.59 2.91
CA ILE A 309 -5.54 -15.57 2.98
C ILE A 309 -4.20 -16.23 3.24
N VAL A 310 -4.17 -17.07 4.28
CA VAL A 310 -3.01 -17.86 4.68
C VAL A 310 -2.51 -18.75 3.55
N ARG A 311 -3.42 -19.49 2.91
CA ARG A 311 -3.06 -20.40 1.82
C ARG A 311 -2.44 -19.63 0.65
N SER A 312 -3.00 -18.48 0.30
CA SER A 312 -2.47 -17.60 -0.74
C SER A 312 -1.07 -17.08 -0.39
N LEU A 313 -0.83 -16.65 0.85
CA LEU A 313 0.49 -16.25 1.33
C LEU A 313 1.52 -17.36 1.18
N LEU A 314 1.19 -18.56 1.64
CA LEU A 314 2.09 -19.71 1.56
C LEU A 314 2.40 -20.12 0.12
N ASN A 315 1.39 -20.11 -0.75
CA ASN A 315 1.52 -20.51 -2.15
C ASN A 315 2.39 -19.53 -2.96
N HIS A 316 2.28 -18.23 -2.68
CA HIS A 316 2.90 -17.18 -3.53
C HIS A 316 4.10 -16.48 -2.91
N ALA A 317 4.18 -16.42 -1.58
CA ALA A 317 5.21 -15.68 -0.85
C ALA A 317 5.95 -16.51 0.22
N GLY A 318 5.54 -17.77 0.46
CA GLY A 318 6.10 -18.60 1.54
C GLY A 318 7.62 -18.77 1.51
N HIS A 319 8.25 -18.70 0.33
CA HIS A 319 9.70 -18.81 0.15
C HIS A 319 10.49 -17.54 0.47
N SER A 320 9.84 -16.37 0.50
CA SER A 320 10.48 -15.07 0.71
C SER A 320 10.00 -14.32 1.95
N LEU A 321 8.87 -14.75 2.54
CA LEU A 321 8.22 -14.08 3.65
C LEU A 321 9.06 -14.18 4.94
N ARG A 322 9.48 -13.02 5.45
CA ARG A 322 10.30 -12.86 6.67
C ARG A 322 9.47 -12.40 7.86
N CYS A 323 8.52 -11.49 7.63
CA CYS A 323 7.65 -10.94 8.67
C CYS A 323 6.18 -11.16 8.28
N LEU A 324 5.40 -11.74 9.19
CA LEU A 324 3.98 -12.02 9.01
C LEU A 324 3.19 -11.54 10.22
N HIS A 325 2.43 -10.46 10.06
CA HIS A 325 1.54 -9.95 11.08
C HIS A 325 0.09 -10.08 10.59
N LEU A 326 -0.71 -10.94 11.24
CA LEU A 326 -2.14 -11.09 11.02
C LEU A 326 -2.87 -10.74 12.32
N THR A 327 -3.37 -9.52 12.39
CA THR A 327 -3.92 -8.90 13.59
C THR A 327 -5.36 -8.45 13.41
N GLY A 328 -5.97 -7.89 14.46
CA GLY A 328 -7.40 -7.62 14.55
C GLY A 328 -8.12 -8.65 15.42
N ASP A 329 -9.42 -8.47 15.62
CA ASP A 329 -10.22 -9.36 16.46
C ASP A 329 -11.10 -10.26 15.58
N TRP A 330 -10.60 -11.47 15.40
CA TRP A 330 -11.14 -12.51 14.52
C TRP A 330 -12.14 -13.38 15.29
N TYR A 331 -12.36 -13.11 16.58
CA TYR A 331 -12.96 -14.02 17.56
C TYR A 331 -14.44 -14.27 17.32
N GLU A 332 -15.22 -13.22 17.05
CA GLU A 332 -16.67 -13.34 16.79
C GLU A 332 -16.94 -14.22 15.58
N TYR A 333 -16.07 -14.14 14.57
CA TYR A 333 -16.18 -14.96 13.37
C TYR A 333 -15.95 -16.45 13.65
N TYR A 334 -15.05 -16.80 14.57
CA TYR A 334 -14.87 -18.19 15.00
C TYR A 334 -16.09 -18.73 15.73
N GLU A 335 -16.86 -17.91 16.45
CA GLU A 335 -18.08 -18.36 17.14
C GLU A 335 -19.30 -18.47 16.19
N CYS A 336 -19.40 -17.63 15.16
CA CYS A 336 -20.50 -17.65 14.19
C CYS A 336 -20.47 -18.90 13.28
N TRP A 337 -19.29 -19.27 12.79
CA TRP A 337 -19.11 -20.42 11.88
C TRP A 337 -19.25 -21.78 12.58
N VAL A 338 -19.25 -21.77 13.91
CA VAL A 338 -19.48 -22.94 14.76
C VAL A 338 -20.97 -23.18 15.01
N ARG A 339 -21.84 -22.22 14.64
CA ARG A 339 -23.30 -22.30 14.85
C ARG A 339 -24.09 -22.65 13.59
N ASP A 340 -23.62 -22.26 12.40
CA ASP A 340 -24.31 -22.61 11.15
C ASP A 340 -23.81 -23.96 10.59
N SER A 341 -24.75 -24.90 10.67
CA SER A 341 -24.80 -26.30 10.24
C SER A 341 -23.92 -26.74 9.06
N ASP A 342 -23.38 -27.95 9.26
CA ASP A 342 -23.12 -29.03 8.30
C ASP A 342 -21.75 -29.18 7.63
N PHE A 343 -20.86 -28.19 7.51
CA PHE A 343 -19.62 -28.45 6.73
C PHE A 343 -18.41 -27.56 7.00
N VAL A 344 -18.00 -27.26 8.24
CA VAL A 344 -16.67 -26.65 8.46
C VAL A 344 -15.99 -27.17 9.72
N THR A 345 -15.19 -28.23 9.54
CA THR A 345 -14.05 -28.48 10.44
C THR A 345 -13.17 -27.23 10.39
N LEU A 346 -13.12 -26.47 11.48
CA LEU A 346 -12.27 -25.29 11.61
C LEU A 346 -10.79 -25.72 11.53
N ARG A 347 -10.26 -25.71 10.30
CA ARG A 347 -8.87 -26.05 9.93
C ARG A 347 -7.88 -24.96 10.36
N THR A 348 -8.05 -24.44 11.55
CA THR A 348 -7.28 -23.30 12.02
C THR A 348 -5.83 -23.70 12.31
N CYS A 349 -5.59 -24.95 12.73
CA CYS A 349 -4.24 -25.52 12.82
C CYS A 349 -3.52 -25.79 11.49
N VAL A 350 -4.21 -25.73 10.35
CA VAL A 350 -3.51 -25.80 9.05
C VAL A 350 -2.59 -24.59 8.87
N PHE A 351 -2.93 -23.43 9.44
CA PHE A 351 -2.12 -22.23 9.24
C PHE A 351 -0.75 -22.33 9.88
N MET A 352 -0.69 -22.37 11.23
CA MET A 352 0.57 -22.36 11.95
C MET A 352 1.42 -23.57 11.55
N GLY A 353 0.82 -24.76 11.45
CA GLY A 353 1.52 -25.96 10.99
C GLY A 353 2.09 -25.86 9.56
N SER A 354 1.51 -25.01 8.70
CA SER A 354 2.05 -24.75 7.37
C SER A 354 3.23 -23.78 7.37
N LEU A 355 3.35 -22.90 8.38
CA LEU A 355 4.49 -22.00 8.55
C LEU A 355 5.79 -22.75 8.86
N ARG A 356 5.71 -23.94 9.49
CA ARG A 356 6.86 -24.81 9.78
C ARG A 356 7.78 -25.09 8.59
N LYS A 357 7.22 -25.06 7.37
CA LYS A 357 7.98 -25.33 6.15
C LYS A 357 8.83 -24.14 5.69
N SER A 358 8.58 -22.95 6.23
CA SER A 358 9.39 -21.77 5.92
C SER A 358 10.79 -21.92 6.50
N GLN A 359 11.78 -21.48 5.72
CA GLN A 359 13.19 -21.42 6.13
C GLN A 359 13.65 -19.99 6.40
N VAL A 360 12.81 -19.01 6.12
CA VAL A 360 13.18 -17.58 6.11
C VAL A 360 12.28 -16.72 6.99
N LEU A 361 11.20 -17.29 7.54
CA LEU A 361 10.26 -16.59 8.41
C LEU A 361 10.90 -16.38 9.78
N LYS A 362 11.00 -15.10 10.18
CA LYS A 362 11.68 -14.64 11.40
C LYS A 362 10.72 -14.04 12.41
N ASP A 363 9.73 -13.28 11.94
CA ASP A 363 8.78 -12.58 12.82
C ASP A 363 7.35 -12.97 12.48
N VAL A 364 6.61 -13.42 13.50
CA VAL A 364 5.20 -13.81 13.39
C VAL A 364 4.38 -13.16 14.50
N ARG A 365 3.40 -12.34 14.12
CA ARG A 365 2.40 -11.78 15.03
C ARG A 365 1.00 -12.19 14.60
N VAL A 366 0.33 -13.03 15.38
CA VAL A 366 -0.94 -13.64 14.97
C VAL A 366 -1.94 -13.71 16.12
N ASN A 367 -3.23 -13.74 15.80
CA ASN A 367 -4.26 -13.99 16.79
C ASN A 367 -4.15 -15.43 17.33
N HIS A 368 -4.21 -15.62 18.65
CA HIS A 368 -4.11 -16.93 19.31
C HIS A 368 -5.12 -17.94 18.78
N ALA A 369 -6.33 -17.49 18.38
CA ALA A 369 -7.33 -18.35 17.77
C ALA A 369 -6.77 -19.12 16.56
N MET A 370 -5.79 -18.55 15.85
CA MET A 370 -5.11 -19.18 14.71
C MET A 370 -4.24 -20.40 15.05
N SER A 371 -4.00 -20.68 16.34
CA SER A 371 -3.18 -21.80 16.82
C SER A 371 -4.00 -22.99 17.35
N ILE A 372 -5.34 -22.90 17.32
CA ILE A 372 -6.25 -23.89 17.91
C ILE A 372 -6.85 -24.77 16.81
N GLU A 373 -7.03 -26.08 17.04
CA GLU A 373 -7.85 -26.93 16.18
C GLU A 373 -9.16 -27.23 16.91
N ILE A 374 -10.30 -26.95 16.28
CA ILE A 374 -11.60 -27.39 16.80
C ILE A 374 -12.02 -28.58 15.96
N ILE A 375 -12.02 -29.76 16.59
CA ILE A 375 -12.47 -31.01 15.97
C ILE A 375 -13.90 -31.23 16.45
N GLU A 376 -14.85 -31.15 15.54
CA GLU A 376 -16.20 -31.64 15.80
C GLU A 376 -16.21 -33.14 15.50
N GLU A 377 -16.47 -33.96 16.53
CA GLU A 377 -16.55 -35.40 16.38
C GLU A 377 -17.87 -35.75 15.68
N VAL A 378 -17.76 -36.17 14.42
CA VAL A 378 -18.89 -36.74 13.67
C VAL A 378 -19.47 -37.89 14.51
N ASP A 379 -20.75 -37.79 14.89
CA ASP A 379 -21.55 -38.70 15.73
C ASP A 379 -21.69 -38.36 17.23
N THR A 380 -21.08 -37.30 17.75
CA THR A 380 -21.46 -36.79 19.07
C THR A 380 -21.60 -35.28 19.02
N ASP A 381 -22.65 -34.70 19.60
CA ASP A 381 -22.77 -33.23 19.79
C ASP A 381 -21.65 -32.66 20.70
N LYS A 382 -20.56 -33.41 20.94
CA LYS A 382 -19.39 -33.02 21.71
C LYS A 382 -18.35 -32.43 20.76
N LYS A 383 -18.02 -31.17 21.00
CA LYS A 383 -16.89 -30.48 20.37
C LYS A 383 -15.64 -30.82 21.18
N SER A 384 -14.61 -31.39 20.54
CA SER A 384 -13.31 -31.60 21.16
C SER A 384 -12.32 -30.57 20.61
N THR A 385 -11.83 -29.71 21.50
CA THR A 385 -10.79 -28.71 21.15
C THR A 385 -9.43 -29.37 21.29
N LYS A 386 -8.68 -29.47 20.20
CA LYS A 386 -7.30 -29.95 20.21
C LYS A 386 -6.35 -28.77 20.08
N VAL A 387 -5.55 -28.57 21.13
CA VAL A 387 -4.48 -27.58 21.13
C VAL A 387 -3.22 -28.24 20.60
N HIS A 388 -2.63 -27.67 19.56
CA HIS A 388 -1.32 -28.10 19.07
C HIS A 388 -0.24 -27.32 19.78
N ARG A 389 0.85 -27.99 20.14
CA ARG A 389 1.99 -27.34 20.81
C ARG A 389 2.74 -26.47 19.81
N LEU A 390 3.17 -25.28 20.21
CA LEU A 390 3.93 -24.35 19.36
C LEU A 390 5.20 -24.99 18.79
N VAL A 391 5.85 -25.87 19.56
CA VAL A 391 7.03 -26.63 19.14
C VAL A 391 6.82 -27.45 17.88
N ASP A 392 5.58 -27.82 17.59
CA ASP A 392 5.22 -28.62 16.43
C ASP A 392 4.80 -27.78 15.22
N LEU A 393 4.54 -26.48 15.42
CA LEU A 393 3.94 -25.59 14.44
C LEU A 393 4.91 -24.56 13.84
N LEU A 394 5.88 -24.08 14.60
CA LEU A 394 6.75 -22.98 14.15
C LEU A 394 7.93 -23.46 13.29
N PRO A 395 8.44 -22.62 12.37
CA PRO A 395 9.68 -22.90 11.66
C PRO A 395 10.90 -22.70 12.57
N ALA A 396 12.00 -23.40 12.26
CA ALA A 396 13.25 -23.27 13.02
C ALA A 396 13.92 -21.90 12.90
N SER A 397 13.58 -21.13 11.86
CA SER A 397 14.12 -19.79 11.58
C SER A 397 13.46 -18.68 12.39
N ILE A 398 12.48 -18.99 13.24
CA ILE A 398 11.71 -18.00 13.98
C ILE A 398 12.60 -17.30 15.03
N GLU A 399 12.54 -15.97 15.04
CA GLU A 399 13.23 -15.09 15.99
C GLU A 399 12.25 -14.46 16.98
N ASN A 400 11.07 -14.06 16.49
CA ASN A 400 10.05 -13.35 17.28
C ASN A 400 8.67 -13.94 17.04
N LEU A 401 7.95 -14.23 18.13
CA LEU A 401 6.57 -14.69 18.10
C LEU A 401 5.70 -13.82 19.02
N SER A 402 4.66 -13.19 18.48
CA SER A 402 3.66 -12.46 19.25
C SER A 402 2.27 -13.06 19.05
N LEU A 403 1.66 -13.56 20.13
CA LEU A 403 0.30 -14.10 20.13
C LEU A 403 -0.67 -13.09 20.74
N ILE A 404 -1.66 -12.63 19.98
CA ILE A 404 -2.64 -11.62 20.43
C ILE A 404 -4.04 -12.21 20.65
N GLY A 405 -4.86 -11.58 21.48
CA GLY A 405 -6.30 -11.88 21.55
C GLY A 405 -6.65 -13.22 22.20
N THR A 406 -5.92 -13.64 23.22
CA THR A 406 -6.14 -14.87 24.00
C THR A 406 -7.39 -14.77 24.90
N ARG A 407 -8.59 -14.79 24.31
CA ARG A 407 -9.84 -14.92 25.09
C ARG A 407 -10.22 -16.39 25.24
N GLY A 408 -10.23 -16.90 26.47
CA GLY A 408 -11.04 -18.04 26.92
C GLY A 408 -10.90 -19.43 26.29
N LEU A 409 -10.18 -19.61 25.17
CA LEU A 409 -10.34 -20.81 24.34
C LEU A 409 -9.46 -22.00 24.73
N CYS A 410 -8.28 -21.81 25.35
CA CYS A 410 -7.38 -22.92 25.74
C CYS A 410 -6.50 -22.56 26.95
N PRO A 411 -6.08 -23.55 27.77
CA PRO A 411 -4.97 -23.38 28.70
C PRO A 411 -3.70 -23.07 27.89
N LEU A 412 -3.11 -21.88 28.06
CA LEU A 412 -1.82 -21.56 27.44
C LEU A 412 -0.73 -22.59 27.78
N SER A 413 -0.87 -23.30 28.90
CA SER A 413 0.01 -24.42 29.28
C SER A 413 0.13 -25.48 28.18
N ASP A 414 -0.95 -25.79 27.47
CA ASP A 414 -0.97 -26.85 26.46
C ASP A 414 -0.34 -26.37 25.15
N LEU A 415 -0.51 -25.08 24.83
CA LEU A 415 0.10 -24.44 23.67
C LEU A 415 1.63 -24.33 23.82
N PHE A 416 2.10 -24.00 25.02
CA PHE A 416 3.52 -23.83 25.35
C PHE A 416 4.20 -25.11 25.87
N ASP A 417 3.49 -26.24 25.91
CA ASP A 417 4.07 -27.53 26.34
C ASP A 417 5.29 -27.91 25.49
N GLY A 418 6.38 -28.29 26.16
CA GLY A 418 7.64 -28.66 25.54
C GLY A 418 8.48 -27.50 24.99
N VAL A 419 7.99 -26.25 25.04
CA VAL A 419 8.74 -25.09 24.50
C VAL A 419 10.03 -24.89 25.29
N THR A 420 10.00 -24.92 26.62
CA THR A 420 11.20 -24.73 27.45
C THR A 420 12.27 -25.79 27.18
N GLU A 421 11.87 -27.05 27.06
CA GLU A 421 12.76 -28.19 26.89
C GLU A 421 13.33 -28.28 25.47
N LEU A 422 12.53 -27.92 24.46
CA LEU A 422 12.88 -28.10 23.05
C LEU A 422 13.34 -26.81 22.37
N LYS A 423 13.24 -25.63 23.01
CA LYS A 423 13.60 -24.32 22.43
C LYS A 423 14.98 -24.35 21.79
N ALA A 424 16.02 -24.72 22.53
CA ALA A 424 17.39 -24.71 22.03
C ALA A 424 17.61 -25.66 20.83
N GLN A 425 16.84 -26.74 20.73
CA GLN A 425 16.94 -27.70 19.64
C GLN A 425 16.10 -27.32 18.41
N LYS A 426 14.88 -26.80 18.65
CA LYS A 426 13.88 -26.56 17.61
C LYS A 426 13.88 -25.13 17.09
N PHE A 427 14.19 -24.17 17.95
CA PHE A 427 14.15 -22.74 17.68
C PHE A 427 15.42 -22.06 18.22
N PRO A 428 16.59 -22.39 17.64
CA PRO A 428 17.87 -21.85 18.11
C PRO A 428 17.93 -20.32 18.02
N GLU A 429 17.21 -19.73 17.07
CA GLU A 429 17.19 -18.27 16.82
C GLU A 429 16.09 -17.54 17.62
N LEU A 430 15.25 -18.24 18.39
CA LEU A 430 14.09 -17.63 19.04
C LEU A 430 14.50 -16.74 20.22
N GLU A 431 14.45 -15.43 19.97
CA GLU A 431 14.76 -14.38 20.93
C GLU A 431 13.57 -14.11 21.84
N THR A 432 12.41 -13.81 21.26
CA THR A 432 11.24 -13.35 22.00
C THR A 432 9.99 -14.18 21.72
N ILE A 433 9.25 -14.46 22.80
CA ILE A 433 7.87 -14.90 22.75
C ILE A 433 7.08 -13.90 23.57
N GLN A 434 6.13 -13.24 22.93
CA GLN A 434 5.20 -12.31 23.53
C GLN A 434 3.79 -12.85 23.43
N SER A 435 3.00 -12.64 24.48
CA SER A 435 1.57 -12.91 24.45
C SER A 435 0.84 -11.70 25.01
N GLU A 436 0.01 -11.07 24.17
CA GLU A 436 -0.89 -10.00 24.55
C GLU A 436 -2.19 -10.61 25.08
N TYR A 437 -2.34 -10.55 26.41
CA TYR A 437 -3.48 -11.15 27.11
C TYR A 437 -4.51 -10.10 27.53
N CYS A 438 -5.77 -10.30 27.14
CA CYS A 438 -6.85 -9.33 27.41
C CYS A 438 -7.60 -9.53 28.74
N ASP A 439 -7.24 -10.51 29.59
CA ASP A 439 -7.89 -10.70 30.90
C ASP A 439 -6.92 -10.49 32.09
N PRO A 440 -6.99 -9.35 32.79
CA PRO A 440 -6.12 -9.05 33.94
C PRO A 440 -6.26 -10.01 35.14
N ALA A 441 -7.31 -10.84 35.21
CA ALA A 441 -7.66 -11.62 36.39
C ALA A 441 -6.89 -12.95 36.56
N SER A 442 -6.22 -13.46 35.52
CA SER A 442 -5.61 -14.80 35.57
C SER A 442 -4.21 -14.83 36.18
N ARG A 443 -4.13 -14.95 37.52
CA ARG A 443 -2.85 -15.07 38.28
C ARG A 443 -2.01 -16.30 37.91
N HIS A 444 -2.65 -17.41 37.54
CA HIS A 444 -1.96 -18.66 37.18
C HIS A 444 -1.14 -18.53 35.88
N LEU A 445 -1.56 -17.64 34.98
CA LEU A 445 -0.94 -17.41 33.68
C LEU A 445 0.41 -16.67 33.78
N LYS A 446 0.48 -15.66 34.66
CA LYS A 446 1.74 -14.93 34.95
C LYS A 446 2.84 -15.86 35.44
N GLN A 447 2.46 -16.88 36.20
CA GLN A 447 3.38 -17.88 36.73
C GLN A 447 3.88 -18.83 35.63
N ALA A 448 3.01 -19.28 34.72
CA ALA A 448 3.38 -20.13 33.59
C ALA A 448 4.30 -19.42 32.59
N CYS A 449 4.01 -18.16 32.23
CA CYS A 449 4.84 -17.40 31.30
C CYS A 449 6.23 -17.08 31.86
N HIS A 450 6.35 -16.83 33.17
CA HIS A 450 7.64 -16.59 33.83
C HIS A 450 8.53 -17.85 33.88
N VAL A 451 7.94 -19.05 33.84
CA VAL A 451 8.68 -20.33 33.82
C VAL A 451 9.25 -20.64 32.43
N VAL A 452 8.59 -20.19 31.37
CA VAL A 452 8.98 -20.45 29.97
C VAL A 452 9.83 -19.32 29.37
N GLY A 453 10.08 -18.23 30.12
CA GLY A 453 10.82 -17.06 29.63
C GLY A 453 10.03 -16.23 28.61
N ILE A 454 8.71 -16.20 28.75
CA ILE A 454 7.78 -15.46 27.88
C ILE A 454 7.55 -14.08 28.48
N GLU A 455 7.76 -13.04 27.68
CA GLU A 455 7.40 -11.67 28.06
C GLU A 455 5.90 -11.48 27.91
N LEU A 456 5.20 -11.40 29.05
CA LEU A 456 3.80 -10.99 29.07
C LEU A 456 3.74 -9.47 28.88
N VAL A 457 3.38 -9.06 27.68
CA VAL A 457 3.06 -7.67 27.38
C VAL A 457 1.60 -7.47 27.74
N LEU A 458 1.34 -6.81 28.87
CA LEU A 458 0.00 -6.32 29.14
C LEU A 458 -0.34 -5.28 28.05
N PRO A 459 -1.57 -5.26 27.51
CA PRO A 459 -1.98 -4.20 26.60
C PRO A 459 -1.65 -2.86 27.26
N THR A 460 -0.74 -2.09 26.69
CA THR A 460 -0.59 -0.69 27.07
C THR A 460 -1.93 -0.04 26.81
N ASP A 461 -2.53 0.48 27.88
CA ASP A 461 -3.88 1.01 27.92
C ASP A 461 -4.33 1.62 26.58
N VAL A 462 -5.51 1.19 26.15
CA VAL A 462 -6.47 2.05 25.47
C VAL A 462 -6.69 3.24 26.42
N ALA A 463 -5.80 4.22 26.35
CA ALA A 463 -5.90 5.44 27.11
C ALA A 463 -6.84 6.39 26.36
N ALA A 464 -8.03 6.57 26.96
CA ALA A 464 -9.12 7.49 26.66
C ALA A 464 -10.08 7.12 25.52
#